data_AF-A0A7S0HLB2-F1
#
_entry.id   AF-A0A7S0HLB2-F1
#
_cell.length_a   1.000
_cell.length_b   1.000
_cell.length_c   1.000
_cell.angle_alpha   90.00
_cell.angle_beta   90.00
_cell.angle_gamma   90.00
#
_symmetry.space_group_name_H-M   'P 1'
#
loop_
_entity.id
_entity.type
_entity.pdbx_description
1 polymer ?
#
loop_
_entity_poly.entity_id
_entity_poly.type
_entity_poly.pdbx_seq_one_letter_code
_entity_poly.pdbx_strand_id
1 'polypeptide(L)'
;DTAVRNEYYEEALELASFARRLHARYQDNTLIESLFQAVERSENNMLYQLLQKLQSHIQLPVCLHVIGVLRRLGRHSEEDLRFIFLECRDLWLQSAFDEAEKSGPVYQSLSKVTDLVRVHIFEIVTQYRAIFLDFSSSQEVEGSADGGLLYAWASRRITNFL
;
A
#
# COMPACT_ATOMS: atom_id res chain seq x y z
N ASP A 1 -9.71 -17.72 -6.11
CA ASP A 1 -9.89 -16.78 -7.25
C ASP A 1 -11.16 -15.94 -7.23
N THR A 2 -12.38 -16.50 -7.15
CA THR A 2 -13.62 -15.71 -7.30
C THR A 2 -13.83 -14.59 -6.26
N ALA A 3 -13.42 -14.81 -5.00
CA ALA A 3 -13.56 -13.80 -3.94
C ALA A 3 -12.61 -12.60 -4.12
N VAL A 4 -11.32 -12.87 -4.36
CA VAL A 4 -10.30 -11.83 -4.59
C VAL A 4 -10.66 -10.96 -5.81
N ARG A 5 -11.21 -11.58 -6.86
CA ARG A 5 -11.60 -10.89 -8.10
C ARG A 5 -12.80 -9.93 -7.93
N ASN A 6 -13.59 -10.12 -6.88
CA ASN A 6 -14.77 -9.31 -6.58
C ASN A 6 -14.56 -8.37 -5.38
N GLU A 7 -13.30 -8.15 -4.96
CA GLU A 7 -12.94 -7.30 -3.81
C GLU A 7 -13.47 -7.81 -2.45
N TYR A 8 -13.90 -9.07 -2.39
CA TYR A 8 -14.26 -9.81 -1.17
C TYR A 8 -12.99 -10.24 -0.41
N TYR A 9 -12.20 -9.25 0.00
CA TYR A 9 -10.92 -9.46 0.70
C TYR A 9 -11.16 -10.08 2.09
N GLU A 10 -12.29 -9.76 2.73
CA GLU A 10 -12.67 -10.30 4.04
C GLU A 10 -12.85 -11.82 3.99
N GLU A 11 -13.70 -12.30 3.09
CA GLU A 11 -14.02 -13.71 2.92
C GLU A 11 -12.78 -14.51 2.50
N ALA A 12 -11.93 -13.90 1.67
CA ALA A 12 -10.67 -14.52 1.25
C ALA A 12 -9.66 -14.64 2.43
N LEU A 13 -9.59 -13.64 3.31
CA LEU A 13 -8.77 -13.71 4.53
C LEU A 13 -9.32 -14.74 5.53
N GLU A 14 -10.64 -14.81 5.71
CA GLU A 14 -11.27 -15.83 6.55
C GLU A 14 -10.97 -17.24 6.04
N LEU A 15 -11.14 -17.47 4.73
CA LEU A 15 -10.82 -18.75 4.09
C LEU A 15 -9.34 -19.10 4.29
N ALA A 16 -8.44 -18.14 4.18
CA ALA A 16 -7.02 -18.38 4.39
C ALA A 16 -6.67 -18.73 5.85
N SER A 17 -7.31 -18.06 6.81
CA SER A 17 -7.18 -18.40 8.23
C SER A 17 -7.70 -19.82 8.53
N PHE A 18 -8.76 -20.24 7.84
CA PHE A 18 -9.32 -21.58 7.95
C PHE A 18 -8.39 -22.62 7.34
N ALA A 19 -7.88 -22.37 6.13
CA ALA A 19 -6.94 -23.26 5.45
C ALA A 19 -5.64 -23.46 6.24
N ARG A 20 -5.06 -22.39 6.82
CA ARG A 20 -3.90 -22.46 7.72
C ARG A 20 -4.16 -23.38 8.92
N ARG A 21 -5.32 -23.22 9.59
CA ARG A 21 -5.71 -24.07 10.73
C ARG A 21 -5.91 -25.53 10.32
N LEU A 22 -6.50 -25.75 9.15
CA LEU A 22 -6.75 -27.09 8.61
C LEU A 22 -5.42 -27.81 8.29
N HIS A 23 -4.49 -27.11 7.63
CA HIS A 23 -3.17 -27.66 7.33
C HIS A 23 -2.38 -27.99 8.60
N ALA A 24 -2.37 -27.10 9.59
CA ALA A 24 -1.69 -27.34 10.87
C ALA A 24 -2.21 -28.60 11.59
N ARG A 25 -3.48 -28.96 11.40
CA ARG A 25 -4.10 -30.15 12.01
C ARG A 25 -3.85 -31.45 11.25
N TYR A 26 -3.55 -31.38 9.94
CA TYR A 26 -3.44 -32.54 9.06
C TYR A 26 -2.21 -32.43 8.15
N GLN A 27 -1.02 -32.41 8.75
CA GLN A 27 0.24 -32.17 8.05
C GLN A 27 0.61 -33.25 7.01
N ASP A 28 0.16 -34.50 7.20
CA ASP A 28 0.51 -35.62 6.31
C ASP A 28 -0.47 -35.85 5.15
N ASN A 29 -1.48 -34.99 4.98
CA ASN A 29 -2.51 -35.17 3.95
C ASN A 29 -2.20 -34.35 2.68
N THR A 30 -1.83 -35.03 1.60
CA THR A 30 -1.45 -34.42 0.32
C THR A 30 -2.57 -33.61 -0.36
N LEU A 31 -3.84 -33.95 -0.13
CA LEU A 31 -4.96 -33.15 -0.63
C LEU A 31 -5.08 -31.83 0.13
N ILE A 32 -4.93 -31.86 1.45
CA ILE A 32 -4.95 -30.66 2.30
C ILE A 32 -3.76 -29.75 1.97
N GLU A 33 -2.59 -30.33 1.71
CA GLU A 33 -1.41 -29.62 1.22
C GLU A 33 -1.71 -28.90 -0.12
N SER A 34 -2.26 -29.60 -1.11
CA SER A 34 -2.60 -28.99 -2.40
C SER A 34 -3.64 -27.87 -2.29
N LEU A 35 -4.62 -28.02 -1.39
CA LEU A 35 -5.61 -26.98 -1.10
C LEU A 35 -4.94 -25.77 -0.47
N PHE A 36 -4.03 -25.99 0.49
CA PHE A 36 -3.29 -24.93 1.14
C PHE A 36 -2.46 -24.12 0.13
N GLN A 37 -1.74 -24.79 -0.77
CA GLN A 37 -1.01 -24.13 -1.85
C GLN A 37 -1.91 -23.30 -2.78
N ALA A 38 -3.13 -23.77 -3.07
CA ALA A 38 -4.08 -23.00 -3.87
C ALA A 38 -4.54 -21.72 -3.14
N VAL A 39 -4.72 -21.79 -1.82
CA VAL A 39 -5.06 -20.64 -0.98
C VAL A 39 -3.91 -19.64 -0.92
N GLU A 40 -2.67 -20.09 -0.73
CA GLU A 40 -1.50 -19.21 -0.74
C GLU A 40 -1.33 -18.48 -2.09
N ARG A 41 -1.58 -19.17 -3.20
CA ARG A 41 -1.59 -18.51 -4.54
C ARG A 41 -2.65 -17.43 -4.61
N SER A 42 -3.84 -17.67 -4.05
CA SER A 42 -4.92 -16.68 -3.99
C SER A 42 -4.54 -15.48 -3.10
N GLU A 43 -3.86 -15.69 -1.97
CA GLU A 43 -3.33 -14.62 -1.12
C GLU A 43 -2.25 -13.79 -1.86
N ASN A 44 -1.35 -14.45 -2.60
CA ASN A 44 -0.33 -13.76 -3.41
C ASN A 44 -0.96 -12.89 -4.51
N ASN A 45 -1.98 -13.40 -5.19
CA ASN A 45 -2.74 -12.64 -6.19
C ASN A 45 -3.46 -11.44 -5.57
N MET A 46 -3.98 -11.59 -4.34
CA MET A 46 -4.60 -10.50 -3.60
C MET A 46 -3.57 -9.42 -3.26
N LEU A 47 -2.43 -9.81 -2.69
CA LEU A 47 -1.33 -8.89 -2.36
C LEU A 47 -0.92 -8.07 -3.57
N TYR A 48 -0.69 -8.73 -4.72
CA TYR A 48 -0.34 -8.05 -5.97
C TYR A 48 -1.39 -6.99 -6.38
N GLN A 49 -2.68 -7.34 -6.34
CA GLN A 49 -3.76 -6.41 -6.68
C GLN A 49 -3.84 -5.21 -5.73
N LEU A 50 -3.64 -5.44 -4.43
CA LEU A 50 -3.62 -4.37 -3.42
C LEU A 50 -2.45 -3.41 -3.64
N LEU A 51 -1.26 -3.92 -3.95
CA LEU A 51 -0.09 -3.10 -4.27
C LEU A 51 -0.30 -2.29 -5.55
N GLN A 52 -0.85 -2.90 -6.61
CA GLN A 52 -1.20 -2.18 -7.84
C GLN A 52 -2.23 -1.06 -7.58
N LYS A 53 -3.20 -1.27 -6.70
CA LYS A 53 -4.13 -0.21 -6.29
C LYS A 53 -3.40 0.96 -5.63
N LEU A 54 -2.45 0.71 -4.71
CA LEU A 54 -1.64 1.77 -4.08
C LEU A 54 -0.78 2.55 -5.08
N GLN A 55 -0.38 1.90 -6.19
CA GLN A 55 0.35 2.50 -7.31
C GLN A 55 -0.55 3.28 -8.30
N SER A 56 -1.83 3.48 -7.99
CA SER A 56 -2.76 4.27 -8.81
C SER A 56 -3.28 5.50 -8.07
N HIS A 57 -4.01 6.39 -8.75
CA HIS A 57 -4.65 7.52 -8.10
C HIS A 57 -5.85 7.04 -7.27
N ILE A 58 -5.68 6.97 -5.95
CA ILE A 58 -6.67 6.46 -5.00
C ILE A 58 -6.91 7.45 -3.86
N GLN A 59 -8.14 7.47 -3.37
CA GLN A 59 -8.56 8.34 -2.27
C GLN A 59 -8.24 7.72 -0.91
N LEU A 60 -8.11 8.55 0.12
CA LEU A 60 -7.78 8.13 1.50
C LEU A 60 -8.63 6.96 2.04
N PRO A 61 -9.98 6.91 1.88
CA PRO A 61 -10.76 5.78 2.36
C PRO A 61 -10.34 4.44 1.76
N VAL A 62 -9.94 4.45 0.49
CA VAL A 62 -9.44 3.27 -0.21
C VAL A 62 -8.04 2.90 0.29
N CYS A 63 -7.15 3.89 0.51
CA CYS A 63 -5.84 3.63 1.11
C CYS A 63 -5.96 2.97 2.49
N LEU A 64 -6.84 3.48 3.35
CA LEU A 64 -7.12 2.91 4.68
C LEU A 64 -7.61 1.46 4.57
N HIS A 65 -8.54 1.20 3.64
CA HIS A 65 -9.03 -0.15 3.40
C HIS A 65 -7.92 -1.09 2.93
N VAL A 66 -7.16 -0.69 1.90
CA VAL A 66 -6.06 -1.50 1.35
C VAL A 66 -5.00 -1.81 2.40
N ILE A 67 -4.51 -0.81 3.13
CA ILE A 67 -3.54 -1.02 4.21
C ILE A 67 -4.15 -1.87 5.34
N GLY A 68 -5.43 -1.69 5.65
CA GLY A 68 -6.15 -2.52 6.62
C GLY A 68 -6.19 -4.00 6.24
N VAL A 69 -6.42 -4.31 4.96
CA VAL A 69 -6.37 -5.69 4.42
C VAL A 69 -4.94 -6.23 4.49
N LEU A 70 -3.93 -5.44 4.10
CA LEU A 70 -2.52 -5.85 4.17
C LEU A 70 -2.06 -6.14 5.61
N ARG A 71 -2.50 -5.34 6.60
CA ARG A 71 -2.26 -5.61 8.03
C ARG A 71 -2.85 -6.94 8.46
N ARG A 72 -4.08 -7.24 8.05
CA ARG A 72 -4.78 -8.48 8.41
C ARG A 72 -4.25 -9.72 7.69
N LEU A 73 -3.63 -9.54 6.52
CA LEU A 73 -2.86 -10.59 5.86
C LEU A 73 -1.68 -11.06 6.74
N GLY A 74 -1.12 -10.16 7.56
CA GLY A 74 -0.11 -10.49 8.58
C GLY A 74 1.25 -10.90 8.03
N ARG A 75 1.55 -10.56 6.77
CA ARG A 75 2.82 -10.87 6.09
C ARG A 75 3.88 -9.77 6.19
N HIS A 76 3.49 -8.58 6.63
CA HIS A 76 4.36 -7.40 6.71
C HIS A 76 4.24 -6.79 8.11
N SER A 77 5.36 -6.34 8.67
CA SER A 77 5.35 -5.54 9.90
C SER A 77 4.77 -4.15 9.63
N GLU A 78 4.46 -3.40 10.69
CA GLU A 78 4.01 -2.00 10.53
C GLU A 78 5.07 -1.14 9.83
N GLU A 79 6.34 -1.38 10.16
CA GLU A 79 7.47 -0.71 9.50
C GLU A 79 7.51 -1.03 8.00
N ASP A 80 7.41 -2.31 7.63
CA ASP A 80 7.37 -2.72 6.22
C ASP A 80 6.20 -2.08 5.47
N LEU A 81 5.01 -2.00 6.09
CA LEU A 81 3.84 -1.40 5.48
C LEU A 81 4.03 0.09 5.20
N ARG A 82 4.76 0.81 6.06
CA ARG A 82 5.12 2.23 5.82
C ARG A 82 6.03 2.37 4.62
N PHE A 83 7.05 1.50 4.50
CA PHE A 83 7.95 1.48 3.34
C PHE A 83 7.19 1.14 2.05
N ILE A 84 6.42 0.05 2.06
CA ILE A 84 5.61 -0.41 0.93
C ILE A 84 4.65 0.70 0.47
N PHE A 85 3.97 1.37 1.40
CA PHE A 85 3.08 2.47 1.07
C PHE A 85 3.83 3.59 0.35
N LEU A 86 4.93 4.10 0.93
CA LEU A 86 5.70 5.19 0.34
C LEU A 86 6.33 4.83 -1.01
N GLU A 87 6.76 3.57 -1.18
CA GLU A 87 7.27 3.05 -2.45
C GLU A 87 6.17 2.99 -3.52
N CYS A 88 5.00 2.45 -3.19
CA CYS A 88 3.87 2.40 -4.13
C CYS A 88 3.40 3.80 -4.53
N ARG A 89 3.28 4.71 -3.56
CA ARG A 89 2.89 6.11 -3.83
C ARG A 89 3.96 6.85 -4.64
N ASP A 90 5.23 6.49 -4.48
CA ASP A 90 6.30 7.04 -5.30
C ASP A 90 6.21 6.60 -6.76
N LEU A 91 6.01 5.31 -7.01
CA LEU A 91 5.82 4.79 -8.37
C LEU A 91 4.64 5.45 -9.07
N TRP A 92 3.54 5.65 -8.34
CA TRP A 92 2.39 6.40 -8.83
C TRP A 92 2.74 7.85 -9.16
N LEU A 93 3.41 8.56 -8.24
CA LEU A 93 3.79 9.96 -8.43
C LEU A 93 4.72 10.15 -9.64
N GLN A 94 5.67 9.24 -9.85
CA GLN A 94 6.54 9.24 -11.02
C GLN A 94 5.74 9.05 -12.32
N SER A 95 4.79 8.10 -12.32
CA SER A 95 3.93 7.86 -13.48
C SER A 95 3.06 9.09 -13.81
N ALA A 96 2.52 9.76 -12.79
CA ALA A 96 1.75 10.99 -12.94
C ALA A 96 2.60 12.15 -13.48
N PHE A 97 3.87 12.24 -13.06
CA PHE A 97 4.83 13.21 -13.58
C PHE A 97 5.12 12.96 -15.07
N ASP A 98 5.45 11.72 -15.43
CA ASP A 98 5.75 11.34 -16.82
C ASP A 98 4.56 11.61 -17.77
N GLU A 99 3.33 11.45 -17.28
CA GLU A 99 2.12 11.77 -18.02
C GLU A 99 1.93 13.29 -18.18
N ALA A 100 2.15 14.06 -17.11
CA ALA A 100 2.03 15.51 -17.13
C ALA A 100 3.07 16.18 -18.05
N GLU A 101 4.31 15.67 -18.06
CA GLU A 101 5.39 16.17 -18.93
C GLU A 101 5.03 16.03 -20.42
N LYS A 102 4.33 14.95 -20.79
CA LYS A 102 3.90 14.68 -22.18
C LYS A 102 2.74 15.55 -22.66
N SER A 103 2.08 16.30 -21.77
CA SER A 103 0.75 16.91 -22.04
C SER A 103 0.77 18.33 -22.63
N GLY A 104 1.92 18.90 -23.00
CA GLY A 104 1.93 20.22 -23.66
C GLY A 104 3.27 20.96 -23.77
N PRO A 105 3.26 22.24 -24.21
CA PRO A 105 4.47 23.05 -24.38
C PRO A 105 5.20 23.30 -23.05
N VAL A 106 6.51 23.02 -23.04
CA VAL A 106 7.43 22.97 -21.88
C VAL A 106 7.18 24.03 -20.79
N TYR A 107 7.01 25.31 -21.17
CA TYR A 107 6.87 26.41 -20.20
C TYR A 107 5.50 26.46 -19.48
N GLN A 108 4.41 26.09 -20.17
CA GLN A 108 3.09 25.99 -19.52
C GLN A 108 2.99 24.68 -18.71
N SER A 109 3.75 23.66 -19.12
CA SER A 109 3.86 22.39 -18.40
C SER A 109 4.59 22.56 -17.06
N LEU A 110 5.69 23.34 -16.97
CA LEU A 110 6.48 23.49 -15.75
C LEU A 110 5.72 24.02 -14.52
N SER A 111 4.92 25.09 -14.67
CA SER A 111 4.11 25.61 -13.55
C SER A 111 3.02 24.63 -13.13
N LYS A 112 2.34 24.02 -14.11
CA LYS A 112 1.28 23.03 -13.87
C LYS A 112 1.82 21.77 -13.21
N VAL A 113 2.99 21.30 -13.65
CA VAL A 113 3.70 20.15 -13.07
C VAL A 113 4.13 20.46 -11.63
N THR A 114 4.62 21.67 -11.36
CA THR A 114 4.98 22.10 -10.00
C THR A 114 3.77 22.08 -9.06
N ASP A 115 2.64 22.66 -9.49
CA ASP A 115 1.43 22.68 -8.68
C ASP A 115 0.88 21.26 -8.46
N LEU A 116 0.88 20.43 -9.50
CA LEU A 116 0.43 19.05 -9.46
C LEU A 116 1.28 18.19 -8.52
N VAL A 117 2.62 18.31 -8.58
CA VAL A 117 3.53 17.60 -7.67
C VAL A 117 3.32 18.04 -6.22
N ARG A 118 3.12 19.34 -5.96
CA ARG A 118 2.83 19.84 -4.61
C ARG A 118 1.55 19.25 -4.05
N VAL A 119 0.48 19.21 -4.85
CA VAL A 119 -0.80 18.62 -4.45
C VAL A 119 -0.64 17.13 -4.15
N HIS A 120 0.04 16.37 -5.02
CA HIS A 120 0.20 14.93 -4.82
C HIS A 120 1.14 14.57 -3.67
N ILE A 121 2.22 15.32 -3.45
CA ILE A 121 3.07 15.14 -2.27
C ILE A 121 2.25 15.43 -0.99
N PHE A 122 1.48 16.52 -0.97
CA PHE A 122 0.62 16.84 0.18
C PHE A 122 -0.43 15.74 0.43
N GLU A 123 -1.02 15.21 -0.63
CA GLU A 123 -1.95 14.08 -0.56
C GLU A 123 -1.29 12.84 0.05
N ILE A 124 -0.11 12.44 -0.46
CA ILE A 124 0.63 11.27 0.06
C ILE A 124 0.99 11.46 1.52
N VAL A 125 1.47 12.65 1.90
CA VAL A 125 1.78 13.00 3.29
C VAL A 125 0.53 12.90 4.15
N THR A 126 -0.58 13.49 3.72
CA THR A 126 -1.84 13.45 4.47
C THR A 126 -2.35 12.01 4.64
N GLN A 127 -2.29 11.21 3.58
CA GLN A 127 -2.66 9.80 3.62
C GLN A 127 -1.76 9.01 4.58
N TYR A 128 -0.44 9.20 4.51
CA TYR A 128 0.50 8.53 5.41
C TYR A 128 0.19 8.84 6.87
N ARG A 129 -0.01 10.12 7.21
CA ARG A 129 -0.30 10.54 8.58
C ARG A 129 -1.60 9.92 9.10
N ALA A 130 -2.65 9.94 8.30
CA ALA A 130 -3.93 9.33 8.66
C ALA A 130 -3.85 7.81 8.84
N ILE A 131 -3.00 7.13 8.06
CA ILE A 131 -2.88 5.66 8.09
C ILE A 131 -1.96 5.17 9.21
N PHE A 132 -0.86 5.87 9.48
CA PHE A 132 0.23 5.37 10.33
C PHE A 132 0.47 6.20 11.60
N LEU A 133 0.15 7.50 11.60
CA LEU A 133 0.42 8.37 12.76
C LEU A 133 -0.81 8.55 13.66
N ASP A 134 -2.00 8.70 13.09
CA ASP A 134 -3.23 8.89 13.90
C ASP A 134 -3.52 7.69 14.81
N PHE A 135 -3.19 6.47 14.38
CA PHE A 135 -3.31 5.25 15.19
C PHE A 135 -2.18 5.05 16.22
N SER A 136 -1.03 5.69 16.02
CA SER A 136 0.12 5.61 16.94
C SER A 136 0.01 6.58 18.13
N SER A 137 -0.81 7.62 18.01
CA SER A 137 -0.97 8.68 19.02
C SER A 137 -1.54 8.23 20.37
N SER A 138 -1.98 6.97 20.50
CA SER A 138 -2.51 6.43 21.75
C SER A 138 -1.45 5.85 22.69
N GLN A 139 -0.23 5.56 22.22
CA GLN A 139 0.87 5.06 23.04
C GLN A 139 2.21 5.50 22.42
N GLU A 140 3.02 6.21 23.23
CA GLU A 140 4.44 6.56 23.02
C GLU A 140 4.80 8.04 22.69
N VAL A 141 5.29 8.65 23.77
CA VAL A 141 6.21 9.77 24.00
C VAL A 141 7.12 10.17 22.83
N GLU A 142 7.13 11.47 22.52
CA GLU A 142 8.21 12.28 21.94
C GLU A 142 9.37 11.54 21.23
N GLY A 143 9.04 10.95 20.08
CA GLY A 143 9.94 10.55 19.02
C GLY A 143 9.10 10.43 17.75
N SER A 144 9.62 10.80 16.58
CA SER A 144 8.86 10.62 15.33
C SER A 144 8.45 9.14 15.24
N ALA A 145 7.16 8.82 15.33
CA ALA A 145 6.66 7.43 15.40
C ALA A 145 7.07 6.56 14.19
N ASP A 146 7.59 7.19 13.15
CA ASP A 146 8.13 6.61 11.91
C ASP A 146 9.65 6.76 11.76
N GLY A 147 10.39 7.17 12.80
CA GLY A 147 11.84 7.38 12.74
C GLY A 147 12.29 8.48 11.76
N GLY A 148 11.39 9.36 11.34
CA GLY A 148 11.66 10.39 10.33
C GLY A 148 11.56 9.87 8.88
N LEU A 149 11.02 8.67 8.67
CA LEU A 149 10.85 8.05 7.35
C LEU A 149 10.06 8.96 6.39
N LEU A 150 8.92 9.49 6.83
CA LEU A 150 8.10 10.38 6.00
C LEU A 150 8.88 11.65 5.63
N TYR A 151 9.62 12.22 6.58
CA TYR A 151 10.44 13.41 6.35
C TYR A 151 11.56 13.12 5.35
N ALA A 152 12.29 12.02 5.51
CA ALA A 152 13.35 11.62 4.59
C ALA A 152 12.82 11.37 3.18
N TRP A 153 11.67 10.70 3.05
CA TRP A 153 11.00 10.50 1.77
C TRP A 153 10.59 11.83 1.12
N ALA A 154 9.92 12.72 1.86
CA ALA A 154 9.44 14.00 1.35
C ALA A 154 10.61 14.91 0.95
N SER A 155 11.66 14.98 1.78
CA SER A 155 12.87 15.76 1.49
C SER A 155 13.53 15.28 0.20
N ARG A 156 13.71 13.97 0.03
CA ARG A 156 14.29 13.40 -1.20
C ARG A 156 13.46 13.75 -2.44
N ARG A 157 12.13 13.74 -2.34
CA ARG A 157 11.26 14.12 -3.47
C ARG A 157 11.34 15.59 -3.83
N ILE A 158 11.33 16.46 -2.83
CA ILE A 158 11.47 17.90 -3.03
C ILE A 158 12.83 18.20 -3.68
N THR A 159 13.91 17.55 -3.23
CA THR A 159 15.25 17.72 -3.82
C THR A 159 15.36 17.16 -5.23
N ASN A 160 14.69 16.06 -5.57
CA ASN A 160 14.69 15.54 -6.94
C ASN A 160 13.84 16.39 -7.90
N PHE A 161 12.93 17.20 -7.37
CA PHE A 161 12.04 18.05 -8.15
C PHE A 161 12.63 19.45 -8.41
N LEU A 162 13.37 20.01 -7.44
CA LEU A 162 14.06 21.29 -7.54
C LEU A 162 15.36 21.18 -8.35
#